data_AF-A0A964RX32-F1
#
_entry.id   AF-A0A964RX32-F1
#
_cell.length_a   1.000
_cell.length_b   1.000
_cell.length_c   1.000
_cell.angle_alpha   90.00
_cell.angle_beta   90.00
_cell.angle_gamma   90.00
#
_symmetry.space_group_name_H-M   'P 1'
#
loop_
_entity.id
_entity.type
_entity.pdbx_description
1 polymer ?
#
loop_
_entity_poly.entity_id
_entity_poly.type
_entity_poly.pdbx_seq_one_letter_code
_entity_poly.pdbx_strand_id
1 'polypeptide(L)'
;MKIKYIMPCLGMLALISLSTVTISCSGSDDDKTQQPTVNLALTAFSPATGVAGSNIEITGTGFGDDQSKVTVKFNNVVAANIVYFSATRIIVEAPAAATGTISVIVGDKTQSFTNNFTYVNEIDVTAKILNPSFEENIDALPASWYVSHTGMAWQTVNTDGDATKTGANITGIWHPGIPDYQLSQSIDGLDNGRYRVTCNLFVGANAVGSRLTTQRLFAANKSTLFGAQSNYSGANLAILESLGEQVSFAGLTQTVSDTGPFVEVVVTDVEVTNGSLTFGIRTNGTGNAAGFNFSAMQPGSGWFKVDNFHLYYLGR
;
A
#
# COMPACT_ATOMS: atom_id res chain seq x y z
N MET A 1 46.66 13.41 -59.28
CA MET A 1 46.65 12.94 -60.68
C MET A 1 45.19 12.80 -61.10
N LYS A 2 44.73 13.72 -61.97
CA LYS A 2 43.62 13.59 -62.95
C LYS A 2 42.21 13.22 -62.40
N ILE A 3 41.09 13.82 -62.79
CA ILE A 3 40.69 14.64 -63.96
C ILE A 3 39.23 15.10 -63.65
N LYS A 4 38.91 16.41 -63.74
CA LYS A 4 38.23 17.12 -64.86
C LYS A 4 36.76 16.70 -65.10
N TYR A 5 35.80 17.52 -65.51
CA TYR A 5 35.60 18.98 -65.66
C TYR A 5 34.09 19.15 -65.86
N ILE A 6 33.60 20.33 -65.47
CA ILE A 6 32.26 20.86 -65.72
C ILE A 6 32.13 21.26 -67.21
N MET A 7 31.08 20.73 -67.89
CA MET A 7 30.22 21.31 -68.97
C MET A 7 30.89 21.99 -70.21
N PRO A 8 30.18 22.44 -71.27
CA PRO A 8 28.77 22.27 -71.71
C PRO A 8 28.61 22.01 -73.24
N CYS A 9 27.34 21.97 -73.71
CA CYS A 9 26.74 22.53 -74.96
C CYS A 9 27.44 22.30 -76.34
N LEU A 10 26.80 22.01 -77.48
CA LEU A 10 25.54 22.54 -78.05
C LEU A 10 25.27 21.85 -79.40
N GLY A 11 24.00 21.71 -79.83
CA GLY A 11 23.61 21.46 -81.23
C GLY A 11 22.36 20.57 -81.35
N MET A 12 21.13 21.09 -81.19
CA MET A 12 20.29 21.80 -82.17
C MET A 12 19.26 20.88 -82.88
N LEU A 13 18.00 21.06 -82.44
CA LEU A 13 16.69 20.88 -83.08
C LEU A 13 16.37 19.65 -83.97
N ALA A 14 15.41 18.84 -83.51
CA ALA A 14 14.29 18.34 -84.31
C ALA A 14 13.05 18.14 -83.40
N LEU A 15 11.94 18.83 -83.72
CA LEU A 15 10.63 18.67 -83.06
C LEU A 15 9.88 17.48 -83.67
N ILE A 16 9.62 16.42 -82.89
CA ILE A 16 8.49 15.49 -83.07
C ILE A 16 7.98 15.05 -81.69
N SER A 17 6.67 15.10 -81.52
CA SER A 17 5.86 14.81 -80.32
C SER A 17 6.16 13.45 -79.69
N LEU A 18 6.46 13.44 -78.38
CA LEU A 18 6.47 12.24 -77.55
C LEU A 18 5.78 12.54 -76.21
N SER A 19 4.70 11.81 -76.00
CA SER A 19 3.75 11.90 -74.89
C SER A 19 4.41 11.64 -73.53
N THR A 20 4.28 12.57 -72.59
CA THR A 20 4.48 12.30 -71.16
C THR A 20 3.12 12.16 -70.48
N VAL A 21 2.82 10.93 -70.09
CA VAL A 21 1.67 10.59 -69.22
C VAL A 21 1.95 11.17 -67.83
N THR A 22 1.07 12.03 -67.35
CA THR A 22 1.03 12.43 -65.95
C THR A 22 0.33 11.33 -65.15
N ILE A 23 1.10 10.50 -64.45
CA ILE A 23 0.53 9.61 -63.42
C ILE A 23 0.19 10.47 -62.21
N SER A 24 -1.08 10.84 -62.12
CA SER A 24 -1.75 11.22 -60.89
C SER A 24 -2.08 9.93 -60.13
N CYS A 25 -1.39 9.67 -59.03
CA CYS A 25 -1.84 8.68 -58.04
C CYS A 25 -2.52 9.44 -56.90
N SER A 26 -3.84 9.47 -56.95
CA SER A 26 -4.72 9.66 -55.80
C SER A 26 -4.82 8.33 -55.04
N GLY A 27 -4.62 8.34 -53.73
CA GLY A 27 -4.81 7.15 -52.90
C GLY A 27 -3.89 7.14 -51.70
N SER A 28 -4.36 7.75 -50.61
CA SER A 28 -3.80 7.59 -49.28
C SER A 28 -4.17 6.21 -48.77
N ASP A 29 -3.31 5.22 -48.98
CA ASP A 29 -3.39 3.96 -48.23
C ASP A 29 -2.61 4.15 -46.93
N ASP A 30 -3.23 4.86 -45.99
CA ASP A 30 -2.92 4.70 -44.57
C ASP A 30 -3.36 3.27 -44.22
N ASP A 31 -2.41 2.34 -44.23
CA ASP A 31 -2.53 1.06 -43.51
C ASP A 31 -2.62 1.38 -42.01
N LYS A 32 -3.80 1.79 -41.57
CA LYS A 32 -4.17 1.75 -40.16
C LYS A 32 -4.28 0.29 -39.80
N THR A 33 -3.15 -0.30 -39.44
CA THR A 33 -3.09 -1.46 -38.57
C THR A 33 -4.17 -1.29 -37.50
N GLN A 34 -5.26 -2.05 -37.61
CA GLN A 34 -6.33 -2.03 -36.61
C GLN A 34 -5.71 -2.56 -35.32
N GLN A 35 -5.34 -1.64 -34.42
CA GLN A 35 -5.01 -1.98 -33.06
C GLN A 35 -6.17 -2.81 -32.50
N PRO A 36 -5.92 -4.01 -31.94
CA PRO A 36 -6.98 -4.86 -31.41
C PRO A 36 -7.87 -4.05 -30.46
N THR A 37 -9.16 -3.98 -30.77
CA THR A 37 -10.13 -3.30 -29.91
C THR A 37 -10.33 -4.14 -28.65
N VAL A 38 -9.61 -3.78 -27.59
CA VAL A 38 -9.80 -4.39 -26.27
C VAL A 38 -11.13 -3.88 -25.70
N ASN A 39 -12.05 -4.80 -25.43
CA ASN A 39 -13.34 -4.47 -24.82
C ASN A 39 -13.17 -4.15 -23.33
N LEU A 40 -13.94 -3.16 -22.86
CA LEU A 40 -14.03 -2.86 -21.44
C LEU A 40 -14.75 -4.01 -20.75
N ALA A 41 -14.05 -4.68 -19.82
CA ALA A 41 -14.62 -5.75 -19.01
C ALA A 41 -14.08 -5.64 -17.58
N LEU A 42 -14.94 -5.93 -16.60
CA LEU A 42 -14.59 -5.95 -15.19
C LEU A 42 -14.54 -7.39 -14.71
N THR A 43 -13.42 -7.77 -14.10
CA THR A 43 -13.17 -9.14 -13.66
C THR A 43 -13.46 -9.31 -12.17
N ALA A 44 -12.82 -8.50 -11.33
CA ALA A 44 -12.99 -8.55 -9.89
C ALA A 44 -12.64 -7.21 -9.25
N PHE A 45 -13.19 -6.96 -8.06
CA PHE A 45 -12.69 -5.94 -7.16
C PHE A 45 -12.48 -6.50 -5.75
N SER A 46 -11.54 -5.93 -5.02
CA SER A 46 -11.24 -6.31 -3.64
C SER A 46 -10.55 -5.15 -2.91
N PRO A 47 -10.82 -4.95 -1.60
CA PRO A 47 -11.83 -5.63 -0.79
C PRO A 47 -13.27 -5.26 -1.15
N ALA A 48 -14.23 -6.09 -0.75
CA ALA A 48 -15.67 -5.82 -0.97
C ALA A 48 -16.29 -4.87 0.06
N THR A 49 -15.55 -4.55 1.11
CA THR A 49 -15.97 -3.69 2.22
C THR A 49 -14.84 -2.74 2.57
N GLY A 50 -15.15 -1.54 3.02
CA GLY A 50 -14.14 -0.57 3.42
C GLY A 50 -14.72 0.75 3.93
N VAL A 51 -13.88 1.52 4.60
CA VAL A 51 -14.16 2.90 5.02
C VAL A 51 -13.76 3.89 3.92
N ALA A 52 -14.03 5.18 4.11
CA ALA A 52 -13.60 6.21 3.16
C ALA A 52 -12.07 6.23 3.04
N GLY A 53 -11.55 6.39 1.82
CA GLY A 53 -10.10 6.35 1.54
C GLY A 53 -9.52 4.94 1.41
N SER A 54 -10.29 3.87 1.66
CA SER A 54 -9.79 2.50 1.47
C SER A 54 -9.39 2.26 0.01
N ASN A 55 -8.20 1.72 -0.22
CA ASN A 55 -7.76 1.32 -1.55
C ASN A 55 -8.51 0.07 -2.02
N ILE A 56 -9.35 0.25 -3.04
CA ILE A 56 -10.08 -0.82 -3.72
C ILE A 56 -9.37 -1.11 -5.03
N GLU A 57 -8.85 -2.33 -5.16
CA GLU A 57 -8.28 -2.81 -6.41
C GLU A 57 -9.40 -3.32 -7.31
N ILE A 58 -9.41 -2.86 -8.55
CA ILE A 58 -10.31 -3.28 -9.63
C ILE A 58 -9.44 -3.87 -10.73
N THR A 59 -9.74 -5.10 -11.14
CA THR A 59 -9.07 -5.80 -12.24
C THR A 59 -10.01 -6.00 -13.41
N GLY A 60 -9.46 -5.97 -14.62
CA GLY A 60 -10.26 -6.08 -15.85
C GLY A 60 -9.43 -5.95 -17.11
N THR A 61 -10.09 -5.58 -18.21
CA THR A 61 -9.46 -5.28 -19.49
C THR A 61 -10.08 -4.04 -20.11
N GLY A 62 -9.36 -3.40 -21.03
CA GLY A 62 -9.90 -2.29 -21.83
C GLY A 62 -9.97 -0.97 -21.08
N PHE A 63 -9.19 -0.80 -20.00
CA PHE A 63 -9.06 0.49 -19.30
C PHE A 63 -8.28 1.53 -20.11
N GLY A 64 -7.39 1.06 -20.99
CA GLY A 64 -6.52 1.92 -21.80
C GLY A 64 -5.26 2.36 -21.04
N ASP A 65 -4.58 3.37 -21.57
CA ASP A 65 -3.33 3.94 -21.04
C ASP A 65 -3.50 5.39 -20.55
N ASP A 66 -4.66 5.99 -20.78
CA ASP A 66 -4.98 7.38 -20.41
C ASP A 66 -5.97 7.43 -19.23
N GLN A 67 -5.44 7.58 -18.02
CA GLN A 67 -6.21 7.69 -16.79
C GLN A 67 -7.24 8.84 -16.83
N SER A 68 -6.97 9.92 -17.57
CA SER A 68 -7.87 11.08 -17.62
C SER A 68 -9.23 10.79 -18.26
N LYS A 69 -9.33 9.67 -18.99
CA LYS A 69 -10.57 9.17 -19.62
C LYS A 69 -11.32 8.17 -18.74
N VAL A 70 -10.81 7.85 -17.56
CA VAL A 70 -11.37 6.84 -16.67
C VAL A 70 -12.03 7.50 -15.47
N THR A 71 -13.28 7.12 -15.21
CA THR A 71 -14.00 7.51 -14.00
C THR A 71 -14.51 6.25 -13.31
N VAL A 72 -14.23 6.13 -12.02
CA VAL A 72 -14.79 5.08 -11.17
C VAL A 72 -15.84 5.69 -10.25
N LYS A 73 -17.00 5.03 -10.14
CA LYS A 73 -18.05 5.41 -9.18
C LYS A 73 -18.39 4.24 -8.29
N PHE A 74 -18.62 4.56 -7.02
CA PHE A 74 -19.22 3.67 -6.04
C PHE A 74 -20.67 4.08 -5.88
N ASN A 75 -21.58 3.22 -6.31
CA ASN A 75 -22.97 3.56 -6.52
C ASN A 75 -23.09 4.81 -7.44
N ASN A 76 -23.52 5.95 -6.90
CA ASN A 76 -23.63 7.23 -7.63
C ASN A 76 -22.54 8.25 -7.26
N VAL A 77 -21.58 7.88 -6.42
CA VAL A 77 -20.53 8.78 -5.93
C VAL A 77 -19.25 8.53 -6.70
N VAL A 78 -18.70 9.58 -7.32
CA VAL A 78 -17.41 9.53 -8.02
C VAL A 78 -16.29 9.36 -6.99
N ALA A 79 -15.40 8.40 -7.23
CA ALA A 79 -14.19 8.28 -6.43
C ALA A 79 -13.26 9.47 -6.70
N ALA A 80 -12.75 10.09 -5.63
CA ALA A 80 -11.97 11.30 -5.75
C ALA A 80 -10.56 11.06 -6.32
N ASN A 81 -9.98 9.88 -6.06
CA ASN A 81 -8.58 9.61 -6.34
C ASN A 81 -8.38 8.20 -6.92
N ILE A 82 -7.62 8.10 -8.02
CA ILE A 82 -7.08 6.86 -8.58
C ILE A 82 -5.59 6.84 -8.24
N VAL A 83 -5.22 5.94 -7.33
CA VAL A 83 -3.86 5.80 -6.77
C VAL A 83 -2.94 5.05 -7.74
N TYR A 84 -3.51 4.14 -8.53
CA TYR A 84 -2.76 3.39 -9.53
C TYR A 84 -3.64 3.11 -10.75
N PHE A 85 -3.04 3.18 -11.93
CA PHE A 85 -3.72 2.94 -13.19
C PHE A 85 -2.83 2.16 -14.17
N SER A 86 -3.41 1.15 -14.81
CA SER A 86 -2.87 0.44 -15.97
C SER A 86 -4.03 -0.08 -16.83
N ALA A 87 -3.69 -0.64 -18.00
CA ALA A 87 -4.69 -1.19 -18.93
C ALA A 87 -5.57 -2.32 -18.36
N THR A 88 -5.16 -2.94 -17.24
CA THR A 88 -5.84 -4.09 -16.63
C THR A 88 -6.07 -3.96 -15.12
N ARG A 89 -5.59 -2.87 -14.50
CA ARG A 89 -5.65 -2.69 -13.04
C ARG A 89 -5.87 -1.22 -12.68
N ILE A 90 -6.82 -0.98 -11.77
CA ILE A 90 -7.08 0.32 -11.16
C ILE A 90 -7.04 0.14 -9.65
N ILE A 91 -6.32 0.99 -8.93
CA ILE A 91 -6.48 1.13 -7.48
C ILE A 91 -7.09 2.48 -7.23
N VAL A 92 -8.24 2.49 -6.57
CA VAL A 92 -9.06 3.68 -6.35
C VAL A 92 -9.44 3.80 -4.88
N GLU A 93 -9.52 5.02 -4.36
CA GLU A 93 -9.98 5.27 -2.99
C GLU A 93 -11.51 5.25 -2.92
N ALA A 94 -12.07 4.44 -2.01
CA ALA A 94 -13.50 4.39 -1.77
C ALA A 94 -14.03 5.71 -1.19
N PRO A 95 -15.12 6.30 -1.72
CA PRO A 95 -15.71 7.50 -1.16
C PRO A 95 -16.56 7.20 0.09
N ALA A 96 -16.80 8.24 0.89
CA ALA A 96 -17.68 8.15 2.06
C ALA A 96 -19.14 7.88 1.66
N ALA A 97 -19.87 7.13 2.49
CA ALA A 97 -21.31 6.86 2.35
C ALA A 97 -21.73 6.26 1.00
N ALA A 98 -20.86 5.49 0.35
CA ALA A 98 -21.06 5.03 -1.03
C ALA A 98 -21.25 3.51 -1.17
N THR A 99 -22.13 2.91 -0.34
CA THR A 99 -22.52 1.49 -0.51
C THR A 99 -23.27 1.29 -1.83
N GLY A 100 -22.89 0.27 -2.60
CA GLY A 100 -23.55 -0.15 -3.83
C GLY A 100 -22.59 -0.67 -4.89
N THR A 101 -23.07 -0.73 -6.14
CA THR A 101 -22.31 -1.27 -7.27
C THR A 101 -21.14 -0.37 -7.64
N ILE A 102 -19.97 -0.94 -7.91
CA ILE A 102 -18.85 -0.20 -8.52
C ILE A 102 -19.06 -0.16 -10.03
N SER A 103 -18.97 1.03 -10.63
CA SER A 103 -18.99 1.23 -12.08
C SER A 103 -17.71 1.89 -12.57
N VAL A 104 -17.23 1.45 -13.73
CA VAL A 104 -16.05 2.00 -14.42
C VAL A 104 -16.49 2.52 -15.77
N ILE A 105 -16.18 3.79 -16.03
CA ILE A 105 -16.48 4.51 -17.26
C ILE A 105 -15.15 4.80 -17.95
N VAL A 106 -15.01 4.42 -19.21
CA VAL A 106 -13.85 4.68 -20.06
C VAL A 106 -14.33 5.32 -21.35
N GLY A 107 -14.20 6.64 -21.47
CA GLY A 107 -14.81 7.39 -22.57
C GLY A 107 -16.33 7.26 -22.58
N ASP A 108 -16.88 6.64 -23.63
CA ASP A 108 -18.32 6.38 -23.82
C ASP A 108 -18.78 5.01 -23.31
N LYS A 109 -17.85 4.15 -22.89
CA LYS A 109 -18.15 2.79 -22.41
C LYS A 109 -18.32 2.79 -20.90
N THR A 110 -19.37 2.13 -20.42
CA THR A 110 -19.61 1.90 -18.99
C THR A 110 -19.75 0.41 -18.72
N GLN A 111 -19.11 -0.07 -17.66
CA GLN A 111 -19.35 -1.40 -17.09
C GLN A 111 -19.58 -1.27 -15.59
N SER A 112 -20.32 -2.20 -15.01
CA SER A 112 -20.59 -2.25 -13.58
C SER A 112 -20.47 -3.66 -13.07
N PHE A 113 -19.95 -3.81 -11.86
CA PHE A 113 -20.03 -5.07 -11.14
C PHE A 113 -21.47 -5.37 -10.76
N THR A 114 -21.80 -6.65 -10.64
CA THR A 114 -23.10 -7.12 -10.15
C THR A 114 -23.14 -7.25 -8.63
N ASN A 115 -21.98 -7.51 -8.01
CA ASN A 115 -21.81 -7.48 -6.56
C ASN A 115 -21.53 -6.06 -6.05
N ASN A 116 -21.90 -5.81 -4.80
CA ASN A 116 -21.80 -4.49 -4.18
C ASN A 116 -20.51 -4.33 -3.37
N PHE A 117 -19.99 -3.11 -3.36
CA PHE A 117 -19.12 -2.62 -2.30
C PHE A 117 -19.96 -2.17 -1.11
N THR A 118 -19.51 -2.47 0.11
CA THR A 118 -20.15 -2.01 1.35
C THR A 118 -19.29 -0.95 2.03
N TYR A 119 -19.78 0.28 2.05
CA TYR A 119 -19.19 1.34 2.86
C TYR A 119 -19.46 1.06 4.34
N VAL A 120 -18.40 1.12 5.13
CA VAL A 120 -18.45 0.98 6.58
C VAL A 120 -18.29 2.37 7.18
N ASN A 121 -19.28 2.77 7.98
CA ASN A 121 -19.16 3.99 8.78
C ASN A 121 -18.28 3.70 9.99
N GLU A 122 -17.23 4.49 10.19
CA GLU A 122 -16.32 4.35 11.33
C GLU A 122 -16.60 5.42 12.38
N ILE A 123 -16.58 5.02 13.65
CA ILE A 123 -16.71 5.91 14.80
C ILE A 123 -15.36 5.92 15.52
N ASP A 124 -14.71 7.08 15.56
CA ASP A 124 -13.47 7.26 16.30
C ASP A 124 -13.72 7.10 17.81
N VAL A 125 -13.06 6.10 18.40
CA VAL A 125 -13.08 5.81 19.83
C VAL A 125 -11.67 5.77 20.41
N THR A 126 -10.71 6.46 19.75
CA THR A 126 -9.29 6.54 20.13
C THR A 126 -9.09 7.04 21.56
N ALA A 127 -10.02 7.84 22.09
CA ALA A 127 -10.02 8.28 23.48
C ALA A 127 -10.08 7.13 24.52
N LYS A 128 -10.38 5.89 24.10
CA LYS A 128 -10.29 4.68 24.94
C LYS A 128 -8.87 4.14 25.07
N ILE A 129 -7.95 4.54 24.19
CA ILE A 129 -6.53 4.21 24.27
C ILE A 129 -5.87 5.18 25.26
N LEU A 130 -5.13 4.66 26.23
CA LEU A 130 -4.34 5.49 27.14
C LEU A 130 -2.98 5.81 26.52
N ASN A 131 -2.70 7.11 26.39
CA ASN A 131 -1.48 7.66 25.81
C ASN A 131 -1.14 7.07 24.41
N PRO A 132 -2.04 7.21 23.42
CA PRO A 132 -1.89 6.59 22.10
C PRO A 132 -0.69 7.08 21.27
N SER A 133 -0.20 8.29 21.56
CA SER A 133 0.94 8.91 20.87
C SER A 133 2.17 9.07 21.77
N PHE A 134 2.17 8.43 22.95
CA PHE A 134 3.31 8.44 23.87
C PHE A 134 3.77 9.84 24.31
N GLU A 135 2.84 10.79 24.43
CA GLU A 135 3.11 12.19 24.79
C GLU A 135 3.26 12.45 26.29
N GLU A 136 3.43 11.38 27.07
CA GLU A 136 3.61 11.42 28.51
C GLU A 136 4.85 10.60 28.90
N ASN A 137 5.51 11.01 29.99
CA ASN A 137 6.59 10.28 30.65
C ASN A 137 7.80 9.95 29.74
N ILE A 138 8.54 10.99 29.33
CA ILE A 138 9.84 10.79 28.65
C ILE A 138 10.77 9.90 29.50
N ASP A 139 11.60 9.10 28.81
CA ASP A 139 12.56 8.16 29.41
C ASP A 139 11.95 6.97 30.18
N ALA A 140 10.64 6.79 30.13
CA ALA A 140 9.94 5.60 30.63
C ALA A 140 8.87 5.14 29.64
N LEU A 141 8.51 3.86 29.66
CA LEU A 141 7.30 3.42 28.98
C LEU A 141 6.09 3.63 29.91
N PRO A 142 4.94 4.15 29.44
CA PRO A 142 3.78 4.34 30.30
C PRO A 142 3.29 3.01 30.90
N ALA A 143 2.89 3.02 32.16
CA ALA A 143 2.44 1.81 32.87
C ALA A 143 1.20 1.14 32.26
N SER A 144 0.43 1.87 31.44
CA SER A 144 -0.70 1.34 30.66
C SER A 144 -0.28 0.48 29.47
N TRP A 145 1.02 0.40 29.15
CA TRP A 145 1.56 -0.39 28.05
C TRP A 145 2.40 -1.56 28.57
N TYR A 146 2.03 -2.75 28.14
CA TYR A 146 2.73 -4.00 28.43
C TYR A 146 3.87 -4.23 27.43
N VAL A 147 4.97 -4.80 27.93
CA VAL A 147 6.07 -5.33 27.11
C VAL A 147 6.32 -6.80 27.45
N SER A 148 6.50 -7.65 26.43
CA SER A 148 6.78 -9.07 26.66
C SER A 148 8.22 -9.38 27.05
N HIS A 149 9.11 -8.41 26.90
CA HIS A 149 10.53 -8.56 27.21
C HIS A 149 11.08 -7.25 27.77
N THR A 150 11.98 -7.37 28.74
CA THR A 150 12.71 -6.24 29.34
C THR A 150 14.19 -6.34 29.04
N GLY A 151 14.95 -5.27 29.24
CA GLY A 151 16.40 -5.28 29.03
C GLY A 151 16.81 -5.08 27.57
N MET A 152 15.93 -4.49 26.75
CA MET A 152 16.36 -3.92 25.48
C MET A 152 17.36 -2.79 25.76
N ALA A 153 18.28 -2.57 24.82
CA ALA A 153 19.22 -1.45 24.93
C ALA A 153 18.52 -0.09 24.78
N TRP A 154 17.36 -0.07 24.13
CA TRP A 154 16.38 1.01 24.21
C TRP A 154 14.95 0.43 24.16
N GLN A 155 14.04 0.93 25.01
CA GLN A 155 12.62 0.53 25.07
C GLN A 155 11.76 1.55 25.82
N THR A 156 12.03 2.85 25.64
CA THR A 156 11.41 3.95 26.39
C THR A 156 10.84 5.00 25.44
N VAL A 157 10.07 5.95 25.97
CA VAL A 157 9.61 7.13 25.22
C VAL A 157 10.74 8.13 25.04
N ASN A 158 10.90 8.66 23.83
CA ASN A 158 11.83 9.77 23.55
C ASN A 158 11.36 10.59 22.32
N THR A 159 12.15 11.58 21.92
CA THR A 159 11.84 12.49 20.79
C THR A 159 12.55 12.11 19.49
N ASP A 160 13.14 10.90 19.41
CA ASP A 160 14.02 10.47 18.32
C ASP A 160 13.22 9.99 17.10
N GLY A 161 12.38 10.87 16.55
CA GLY A 161 11.67 10.67 15.30
C GLY A 161 11.77 11.90 14.41
N ASP A 162 11.60 11.73 13.11
CA ASP A 162 11.58 12.84 12.14
C ASP A 162 10.27 13.65 12.22
N ALA A 163 10.00 14.51 11.24
CA ALA A 163 8.82 15.38 11.23
C ALA A 163 7.50 14.65 10.86
N THR A 164 7.54 13.37 10.51
CA THR A 164 6.35 12.58 10.13
C THR A 164 5.66 11.92 11.33
N LYS A 165 6.29 11.92 12.51
CA LYS A 165 5.62 11.58 13.77
C LYS A 165 4.55 12.63 14.10
N THR A 166 3.59 12.23 14.91
CA THR A 166 2.61 13.14 15.52
C THR A 166 3.16 13.64 16.85
N GLY A 167 2.91 14.90 17.17
CA GLY A 167 3.39 15.48 18.42
C GLY A 167 4.92 15.52 18.54
N ALA A 168 5.43 15.29 19.74
CA ALA A 168 6.84 15.42 20.07
C ALA A 168 7.53 14.06 20.28
N ASN A 169 6.77 13.04 20.64
CA ASN A 169 7.31 11.82 21.24
C ASN A 169 6.99 10.58 20.41
N ILE A 170 7.82 9.55 20.59
CA ILE A 170 7.64 8.22 20.03
C ILE A 170 8.09 7.18 21.05
N THR A 171 7.77 5.92 20.79
CA THR A 171 8.45 4.81 21.47
C THR A 171 8.89 3.74 20.47
N GLY A 172 9.53 2.70 20.94
CA GLY A 172 10.04 1.62 20.11
C GLY A 172 10.95 0.71 20.92
N ILE A 173 11.76 -0.06 20.21
CA ILE A 173 12.79 -0.89 20.83
C ILE A 173 14.08 -0.81 20.04
N TRP A 174 15.23 -0.99 20.68
CA TRP A 174 16.48 -1.35 20.00
C TRP A 174 17.31 -2.32 20.83
N HIS A 175 17.87 -3.32 20.14
CA HIS A 175 18.85 -4.24 20.68
C HIS A 175 19.61 -4.87 19.49
N PRO A 176 20.90 -5.25 19.60
CA PRO A 176 21.58 -5.98 18.53
C PRO A 176 20.93 -7.34 18.24
N GLY A 177 20.41 -8.00 19.28
CA GLY A 177 19.68 -9.27 19.21
C GLY A 177 18.23 -9.14 19.66
N ILE A 178 17.33 -8.64 18.81
CA ILE A 178 15.92 -8.43 19.20
C ILE A 178 15.22 -9.80 19.33
N PRO A 179 14.57 -10.11 20.46
CA PRO A 179 13.87 -11.38 20.68
C PRO A 179 12.48 -11.37 20.02
N ASP A 180 11.66 -12.35 20.38
CA ASP A 180 10.21 -12.25 20.23
C ASP A 180 9.70 -11.14 21.16
N TYR A 181 9.15 -10.08 20.59
CA TYR A 181 8.79 -8.87 21.33
C TYR A 181 7.37 -8.42 21.01
N GLN A 182 6.64 -8.01 22.05
CA GLN A 182 5.33 -7.37 21.98
C GLN A 182 5.35 -6.09 22.83
N LEU A 183 4.88 -5.00 22.26
CA LEU A 183 4.44 -3.78 22.94
C LEU A 183 2.93 -3.69 22.75
N SER A 184 2.13 -3.58 23.80
CA SER A 184 0.68 -3.60 23.66
C SER A 184 -0.10 -2.94 24.78
N GLN A 185 -1.33 -2.56 24.50
CA GLN A 185 -2.33 -2.18 25.49
C GLN A 185 -3.56 -3.08 25.35
N SER A 186 -4.24 -3.35 26.47
CA SER A 186 -5.56 -3.99 26.47
C SER A 186 -6.60 -2.98 26.92
N ILE A 187 -7.69 -2.87 26.19
CA ILE A 187 -8.83 -2.02 26.49
C ILE A 187 -10.01 -2.91 26.82
N ASP A 188 -10.71 -2.60 27.91
CA ASP A 188 -11.96 -3.23 28.33
C ASP A 188 -13.14 -2.26 28.17
N GLY A 189 -14.38 -2.79 28.22
CA GLY A 189 -15.59 -1.98 28.10
C GLY A 189 -15.82 -1.43 26.68
N LEU A 190 -15.34 -2.17 25.67
CA LEU A 190 -15.69 -1.95 24.27
C LEU A 190 -17.07 -2.55 23.97
N ASP A 191 -17.77 -1.95 23.01
CA ASP A 191 -18.97 -2.56 22.46
C ASP A 191 -18.59 -3.79 21.63
N ASN A 192 -19.37 -4.85 21.69
CA ASN A 192 -19.16 -5.98 20.81
C ASN A 192 -19.44 -5.59 19.35
N GLY A 193 -18.51 -5.93 18.45
CA GLY A 193 -18.59 -5.67 17.01
C GLY A 193 -17.21 -5.69 16.35
N ARG A 194 -17.10 -5.06 15.19
CA ARG A 194 -15.85 -4.96 14.42
C ARG A 194 -15.13 -3.64 14.72
N TYR A 195 -13.81 -3.71 14.72
CA TYR A 195 -12.92 -2.57 14.95
C TYR A 195 -11.83 -2.46 13.88
N ARG A 196 -11.35 -1.24 13.69
CA ARG A 196 -10.14 -0.91 12.95
C ARG A 196 -9.15 -0.27 13.93
N VAL A 197 -7.91 -0.72 13.89
CA VAL A 197 -6.78 -0.18 14.64
C VAL A 197 -5.77 0.35 13.64
N THR A 198 -5.24 1.56 13.87
CA THR A 198 -4.12 2.09 13.10
C THR A 198 -3.00 2.55 14.03
N CYS A 199 -1.79 2.64 13.49
CA CYS A 199 -0.67 3.32 14.13
C CYS A 199 0.28 3.85 13.05
N ASN A 200 1.10 4.83 13.42
CA ASN A 200 2.24 5.26 12.61
C ASN A 200 3.45 4.41 12.98
N LEU A 201 3.86 3.52 12.09
CA LEU A 201 4.98 2.59 12.28
C LEU A 201 6.16 2.99 11.41
N PHE A 202 7.35 2.98 12.01
CA PHE A 202 8.59 3.13 11.30
C PHE A 202 9.43 1.86 11.40
N VAL A 203 9.89 1.39 10.23
CA VAL A 203 10.82 0.27 10.11
C VAL A 203 11.97 0.69 9.19
N GLY A 204 13.12 0.99 9.79
CA GLY A 204 14.30 1.46 9.07
C GLY A 204 15.21 0.36 8.54
N ALA A 205 15.90 0.64 7.44
CA ALA A 205 17.11 -0.04 7.01
C ALA A 205 18.32 0.82 7.38
N ASN A 206 19.53 0.26 7.29
CA ASN A 206 20.78 0.99 7.48
C ASN A 206 21.70 0.82 6.27
N ALA A 207 22.91 1.37 6.34
CA ALA A 207 23.91 1.27 5.26
C ALA A 207 24.35 -0.18 4.95
N VAL A 208 24.12 -1.12 5.87
CA VAL A 208 24.48 -2.55 5.71
C VAL A 208 23.34 -3.33 5.04
N GLY A 209 22.09 -2.90 5.22
CA GLY A 209 20.94 -3.46 4.50
C GLY A 209 19.62 -3.37 5.28
N SER A 210 18.70 -4.26 4.92
CA SER A 210 17.37 -4.37 5.52
C SER A 210 17.43 -4.84 6.97
N ARG A 211 16.62 -4.23 7.84
CA ARG A 211 16.30 -4.74 9.20
C ARG A 211 14.89 -5.32 9.29
N LEU A 212 14.23 -5.56 8.16
CA LEU A 212 12.87 -6.11 8.10
C LEU A 212 12.88 -7.56 8.57
N THR A 213 11.92 -7.91 9.42
CA THR A 213 11.68 -9.28 9.90
C THR A 213 10.18 -9.56 9.91
N THR A 214 9.48 -9.28 11.01
CA THR A 214 8.03 -9.47 11.16
C THR A 214 7.37 -8.30 11.90
N GLN A 215 7.99 -7.10 11.88
CA GLN A 215 7.41 -5.89 12.45
C GLN A 215 5.99 -5.72 11.93
N ARG A 216 5.02 -5.67 12.84
CA ARG A 216 3.60 -5.64 12.50
C ARG A 216 2.77 -4.96 13.57
N LEU A 217 1.73 -4.25 13.13
CA LEU A 217 0.59 -3.92 13.98
C LEU A 217 -0.23 -5.20 14.16
N PHE A 218 -0.65 -5.49 15.38
CA PHE A 218 -1.59 -6.56 15.68
C PHE A 218 -2.78 -6.03 16.49
N ALA A 219 -3.93 -6.69 16.35
CA ALA A 219 -5.11 -6.47 17.16
C ALA A 219 -5.87 -7.80 17.26
N ALA A 220 -6.05 -8.29 18.49
CA ALA A 220 -6.49 -9.67 18.77
C ALA A 220 -5.63 -10.70 18.00
N ASN A 221 -6.26 -11.48 17.11
CA ASN A 221 -5.59 -12.48 16.28
C ASN A 221 -5.26 -11.98 14.86
N LYS A 222 -5.53 -10.71 14.54
CA LYS A 222 -5.22 -10.14 13.22
C LYS A 222 -3.94 -9.32 13.27
N SER A 223 -3.15 -9.42 12.21
CA SER A 223 -1.89 -8.69 12.09
C SER A 223 -1.67 -8.15 10.69
N THR A 224 -1.03 -7.00 10.60
CA THR A 224 -0.58 -6.40 9.34
C THR A 224 0.93 -6.20 9.39
N LEU A 225 1.64 -7.04 8.65
CA LEU A 225 3.09 -6.98 8.46
C LEU A 225 3.45 -5.72 7.67
N PHE A 226 4.54 -5.04 8.06
CA PHE A 226 4.94 -3.76 7.46
C PHE A 226 5.20 -3.84 5.93
N GLY A 227 5.92 -4.87 5.49
CA GLY A 227 6.35 -5.04 4.10
C GLY A 227 5.28 -5.59 3.17
N ALA A 228 5.67 -5.82 1.91
CA ALA A 228 4.87 -6.58 0.95
C ALA A 228 5.00 -8.09 1.19
N GLN A 229 4.02 -8.89 0.75
CA GLN A 229 4.05 -10.35 0.89
C GLN A 229 5.35 -10.98 0.38
N SER A 230 5.90 -10.48 -0.72
CA SER A 230 7.16 -10.96 -1.32
C SER A 230 8.38 -10.79 -0.41
N ASN A 231 8.29 -9.99 0.66
CA ASN A 231 9.36 -9.84 1.64
C ASN A 231 9.41 -10.98 2.67
N TYR A 232 8.38 -11.84 2.73
CA TYR A 232 8.25 -12.85 3.76
C TYR A 232 8.32 -14.26 3.16
N SER A 233 9.14 -15.13 3.75
CA SER A 233 9.21 -16.53 3.32
C SER A 233 7.95 -17.28 3.74
N GLY A 234 7.53 -18.27 2.94
CA GLY A 234 6.38 -19.11 3.29
C GLY A 234 6.56 -19.84 4.63
N ALA A 235 7.80 -20.20 4.99
CA ALA A 235 8.10 -20.83 6.29
C ALA A 235 7.82 -19.88 7.47
N ASN A 236 8.23 -18.62 7.37
CA ASN A 236 7.98 -17.63 8.43
C ASN A 236 6.48 -17.28 8.53
N LEU A 237 5.77 -17.23 7.40
CA LEU A 237 4.31 -17.02 7.41
C LEU A 237 3.58 -18.19 8.07
N ALA A 238 3.99 -19.43 7.79
CA ALA A 238 3.42 -20.63 8.44
C ALA A 238 3.63 -20.62 9.97
N ILE A 239 4.74 -20.07 10.47
CA ILE A 239 4.95 -19.89 11.90
C ILE A 239 3.90 -18.93 12.48
N LEU A 240 3.67 -17.77 11.84
CA LEU A 240 2.65 -16.81 12.30
C LEU A 240 1.25 -17.43 12.31
N GLU A 241 0.89 -18.18 11.28
CA GLU A 241 -0.37 -18.93 11.23
C GLU A 241 -0.47 -19.96 12.37
N SER A 242 0.62 -20.68 12.68
CA SER A 242 0.65 -21.63 13.80
C SER A 242 0.51 -20.98 15.17
N LEU A 243 0.87 -19.69 15.29
CA LEU A 243 0.63 -18.85 16.46
C LEU A 243 -0.81 -18.29 16.51
N GLY A 244 -1.65 -18.65 15.54
CA GLY A 244 -3.04 -18.22 15.44
C GLY A 244 -3.23 -16.84 14.81
N GLU A 245 -2.20 -16.27 14.18
CA GLU A 245 -2.29 -14.96 13.55
C GLU A 245 -2.87 -15.05 12.13
N GLN A 246 -3.89 -14.23 11.86
CA GLN A 246 -4.39 -13.94 10.51
C GLN A 246 -3.61 -12.74 9.97
N VAL A 247 -2.73 -13.00 9.01
CA VAL A 247 -1.78 -12.01 8.53
C VAL A 247 -2.23 -11.33 7.24
N SER A 248 -1.99 -10.02 7.17
CA SER A 248 -2.04 -9.22 5.96
C SER A 248 -0.75 -8.40 5.83
N PHE A 249 -0.61 -7.62 4.75
CA PHE A 249 0.63 -6.95 4.38
C PHE A 249 0.33 -5.49 4.03
N ALA A 250 1.04 -4.54 4.67
CA ALA A 250 0.88 -3.12 4.38
C ALA A 250 1.57 -2.71 3.06
N GLY A 251 2.49 -3.53 2.54
CA GLY A 251 3.15 -3.24 1.26
C GLY A 251 4.14 -2.08 1.33
N LEU A 252 4.52 -1.65 2.54
CA LEU A 252 5.40 -0.51 2.76
C LEU A 252 6.86 -0.91 2.55
N THR A 253 7.67 0.07 2.17
CA THR A 253 9.11 -0.13 1.96
C THR A 253 9.88 0.54 3.09
N GLN A 254 10.95 -0.11 3.55
CA GLN A 254 11.83 0.47 4.56
C GLN A 254 12.56 1.69 4.01
N THR A 255 12.86 2.64 4.89
CA THR A 255 13.72 3.77 4.56
C THR A 255 15.08 3.58 5.21
N VAL A 256 16.16 3.94 4.51
CA VAL A 256 17.51 3.96 5.09
C VAL A 256 17.61 5.19 6.01
N SER A 257 17.23 4.99 7.27
CA SER A 257 17.09 6.03 8.28
C SER A 257 17.00 5.37 9.65
N ASP A 258 17.30 6.14 10.69
CA ASP A 258 17.04 5.75 12.07
C ASP A 258 15.95 6.63 12.73
N THR A 259 15.34 7.58 12.01
CA THR A 259 14.35 8.51 12.60
C THR A 259 12.98 8.53 11.92
N GLY A 260 12.82 7.91 10.74
CA GLY A 260 11.55 7.91 10.00
C GLY A 260 11.74 7.67 8.50
N PRO A 261 10.68 7.79 7.68
CA PRO A 261 9.36 8.29 8.05
C PRO A 261 8.51 7.24 8.79
N PHE A 262 7.62 7.73 9.63
CA PHE A 262 6.52 6.96 10.21
C PHE A 262 5.37 6.92 9.22
N VAL A 263 4.83 5.73 8.98
CA VAL A 263 3.80 5.51 7.96
C VAL A 263 2.65 4.73 8.60
N GLU A 264 1.41 5.07 8.22
CA GLU A 264 0.24 4.40 8.79
C GLU A 264 0.24 2.91 8.41
N VAL A 265 0.04 2.07 9.42
CA VAL A 265 -0.26 0.64 9.29
C VAL A 265 -1.64 0.41 9.89
N VAL A 266 -2.45 -0.43 9.24
CA VAL A 266 -3.85 -0.65 9.56
C VAL A 266 -4.12 -2.13 9.79
N VAL A 267 -4.83 -2.47 10.87
CA VAL A 267 -5.53 -3.75 11.04
C VAL A 267 -7.02 -3.46 11.08
N THR A 268 -7.82 -4.12 10.25
CA THR A 268 -9.26 -3.88 10.14
C THR A 268 -10.07 -5.16 10.35
N ASP A 269 -11.39 -4.99 10.53
CA ASP A 269 -12.35 -6.07 10.78
C ASP A 269 -11.98 -6.95 11.98
N VAL A 270 -11.45 -6.34 13.04
CA VAL A 270 -11.09 -7.02 14.29
C VAL A 270 -12.37 -7.27 15.09
N GLU A 271 -12.70 -8.53 15.34
CA GLU A 271 -13.90 -8.88 16.10
C GLU A 271 -13.66 -8.78 17.61
N VAL A 272 -14.54 -8.04 18.29
CA VAL A 272 -14.63 -7.97 19.75
C VAL A 272 -15.96 -8.58 20.18
N THR A 273 -15.90 -9.64 20.98
CA THR A 273 -17.08 -10.41 21.43
C THR A 273 -17.26 -10.46 22.94
N ASN A 274 -16.23 -10.07 23.69
CA ASN A 274 -16.19 -10.04 25.15
C ASN A 274 -15.98 -8.63 25.72
N GLY A 275 -16.10 -7.60 24.88
CA GLY A 275 -15.84 -6.21 25.25
C GLY A 275 -14.38 -5.86 25.54
N SER A 276 -13.43 -6.73 25.19
CA SER A 276 -12.00 -6.49 25.38
C SER A 276 -11.22 -6.58 24.07
N LEU A 277 -10.22 -5.73 23.90
CA LEU A 277 -9.31 -5.75 22.76
C LEU A 277 -7.87 -5.49 23.20
N THR A 278 -6.97 -6.39 22.84
CA THR A 278 -5.52 -6.19 22.94
C THR A 278 -4.95 -5.88 21.57
N PHE A 279 -4.15 -4.83 21.47
CA PHE A 279 -3.49 -4.40 20.23
C PHE A 279 -2.12 -3.80 20.52
N GLY A 280 -1.31 -3.64 19.49
CA GLY A 280 0.01 -3.01 19.59
C GLY A 280 0.97 -3.49 18.50
N ILE A 281 2.27 -3.49 18.80
CA ILE A 281 3.30 -3.94 17.86
C ILE A 281 3.87 -5.28 18.30
N ARG A 282 4.08 -6.17 17.33
CA ARG A 282 4.90 -7.37 17.49
C ARG A 282 6.06 -7.37 16.50
N THR A 283 7.16 -8.00 16.90
CA THR A 283 8.31 -8.26 16.04
C THR A 283 9.06 -9.50 16.53
N ASN A 284 9.70 -10.21 15.62
CA ASN A 284 10.50 -11.39 15.89
C ASN A 284 11.86 -11.15 15.25
N GLY A 285 12.83 -10.73 16.07
CA GLY A 285 14.15 -10.34 15.58
C GLY A 285 15.13 -11.50 15.52
N THR A 286 16.42 -11.17 15.64
CA THR A 286 17.50 -12.17 15.54
C THR A 286 17.66 -13.09 16.73
N GLY A 287 17.16 -12.70 17.89
CA GLY A 287 17.12 -13.51 19.11
C GLY A 287 15.80 -14.25 19.30
N ASN A 288 15.02 -14.45 18.23
CA ASN A 288 13.72 -15.11 18.32
C ASN A 288 13.84 -16.57 18.81
N ALA A 289 12.86 -17.01 19.59
CA ALA A 289 12.72 -18.39 20.05
C ALA A 289 11.59 -19.14 19.32
N ALA A 290 10.75 -18.42 18.56
CA ALA A 290 9.65 -18.97 17.76
C ALA A 290 10.11 -19.68 16.46
N GLY A 291 11.41 -19.71 16.16
CA GLY A 291 11.96 -20.49 15.03
C GLY A 291 11.95 -19.75 13.69
N PHE A 292 11.79 -18.43 13.68
CA PHE A 292 11.88 -17.62 12.48
C PHE A 292 13.31 -17.62 11.92
N ASN A 293 13.42 -17.74 10.60
CA ASN A 293 14.69 -17.71 9.89
C ASN A 293 14.68 -16.62 8.82
N PHE A 294 15.65 -15.71 8.87
CA PHE A 294 15.79 -14.62 7.90
C PHE A 294 17.15 -14.71 7.21
N SER A 295 17.18 -14.55 5.89
CA SER A 295 18.35 -14.83 5.06
C SER A 295 19.49 -13.80 5.16
N ALA A 296 19.21 -12.58 5.66
CA ALA A 296 20.17 -11.48 5.74
C ALA A 296 20.03 -10.72 7.07
N MET A 297 20.34 -11.39 8.18
CA MET A 297 20.21 -10.83 9.53
C MET A 297 21.41 -9.98 9.92
N GLN A 298 21.14 -8.89 10.62
CA GLN A 298 22.15 -7.96 11.11
C GLN A 298 21.73 -7.38 12.48
N PRO A 299 22.63 -6.69 13.20
CA PRO A 299 22.26 -6.04 14.45
C PRO A 299 21.05 -5.11 14.29
N GLY A 300 20.03 -5.36 15.10
CA GLY A 300 18.77 -4.63 15.06
C GLY A 300 17.78 -5.09 13.98
N SER A 301 17.97 -6.24 13.31
CA SER A 301 16.86 -6.84 12.56
C SER A 301 15.70 -7.14 13.52
N GLY A 302 14.50 -6.61 13.21
CA GLY A 302 13.37 -6.59 14.14
C GLY A 302 13.06 -5.23 14.75
N TRP A 303 13.96 -4.25 14.58
CA TRP A 303 13.82 -2.91 15.12
C TRP A 303 12.61 -2.16 14.55
N PHE A 304 11.99 -1.32 15.38
CA PHE A 304 10.91 -0.42 14.99
C PHE A 304 10.83 0.79 15.93
N LYS A 305 10.16 1.83 15.44
CA LYS A 305 9.58 2.92 16.25
C LYS A 305 8.11 3.04 15.92
N VAL A 306 7.29 3.43 16.89
CA VAL A 306 5.85 3.53 16.75
C VAL A 306 5.31 4.77 17.46
N ASP A 307 4.22 5.28 16.91
CA ASP A 307 3.49 6.44 17.37
C ASP A 307 2.01 6.33 16.95
N ASN A 308 1.18 7.19 17.54
CA ASN A 308 -0.11 7.61 17.00
C ASN A 308 -1.13 6.50 16.76
N PHE A 309 -1.38 5.69 17.79
CA PHE A 309 -2.41 4.65 17.74
C PHE A 309 -3.82 5.25 17.67
N HIS A 310 -4.64 4.72 16.77
CA HIS A 310 -6.08 5.05 16.69
C HIS A 310 -6.93 3.79 16.76
N LEU A 311 -8.15 3.95 17.28
CA LEU A 311 -9.15 2.91 17.37
C LEU A 311 -10.49 3.41 16.85
N TYR A 312 -11.06 2.66 15.91
CA TYR A 312 -12.35 2.98 15.29
C TYR A 312 -13.31 1.81 15.43
N TYR A 313 -14.54 2.09 15.84
CA TYR A 313 -15.63 1.13 15.84
C TYR A 313 -16.34 1.12 14.49
N LEU A 314 -16.52 -0.06 13.91
CA LEU A 314 -17.07 -0.28 12.57
C LEU A 314 -18.52 -0.80 12.58
N GLY A 315 -19.13 -0.93 13.75
CA GLY A 315 -20.44 -1.55 13.90
C GLY A 315 -20.38 -3.08 14.06
N ARG A 316 -21.56 -3.70 14.18
CA ARG A 316 -21.71 -5.17 14.22
C ARG A 316 -21.79 -5.78 12.82
#